data_AF-A0A0N4WLI2-F1
#
_entry.id   AF-A0A0N4WLI2-F1
#
_cell.length_a   1.000
_cell.length_b   1.000
_cell.length_c   1.000
_cell.angle_alpha   90.00
_cell.angle_beta   90.00
_cell.angle_gamma   90.00
#
_symmetry.space_group_name_H-M   'P 1'
#
loop_
_entity.id
_entity.type
_entity.pdbx_description
1 polymer ?
#
loop_
_entity_poly.entity_id
_entity_poly.type
_entity_poly.pdbx_seq_one_letter_code
_entity_poly.pdbx_strand_id
1 'polypeptide(L)'
;ESAETPSAGGQKPIVPFSLPALENCRQVYTFPTLNRSPVVAPPPFLHHILEKMDPIPEKAPVEAPPTADPVAIQLAPRMLIIRRKKMKKHKRRKRYNRDFFKYQKHHKEKKLRAEREFIKRMKAHLAELESFKPEQYVEETIAAAKKEWSDDLAPTGRKLYPHWSRLMSLEELYGLPKSDYIDKKAGLAGEEDAEKIKQLKMEYDNKYRGI
;
A
#
# COMPACT_ATOMS: atom_id res chain seq x y z
N GLU A 1 -73.88 -0.76 5.70
CA GLU A 1 -73.11 -2.03 5.68
C GLU A 1 -72.86 -2.43 4.24
N SER A 2 -71.60 -2.54 3.84
CA SER A 2 -71.21 -3.15 2.56
C SER A 2 -69.84 -3.77 2.78
N ALA A 3 -69.81 -5.09 2.66
CA ALA A 3 -68.75 -5.97 3.10
C ALA A 3 -67.51 -5.97 2.19
N GLU A 4 -66.39 -6.32 2.80
CA GLU A 4 -65.03 -6.40 2.27
C GLU A 4 -64.84 -7.48 1.20
N THR A 5 -63.88 -7.25 0.28
CA THR A 5 -63.05 -8.33 -0.28
C THR A 5 -61.60 -7.83 -0.43
N PRO A 6 -60.62 -8.40 0.30
CA PRO A 6 -59.22 -8.11 0.07
C PRO A 6 -58.65 -8.92 -1.10
N SER A 7 -57.97 -8.19 -1.99
CA SER A 7 -57.26 -8.69 -3.18
C SER A 7 -56.14 -9.67 -2.81
N ALA A 8 -56.16 -10.85 -3.43
CA ALA A 8 -55.18 -11.91 -3.25
C ALA A 8 -53.79 -11.47 -3.73
N GLY A 9 -52.82 -11.43 -2.82
CA GLY A 9 -51.41 -11.23 -3.12
C GLY A 9 -50.84 -12.40 -3.92
N GLY A 10 -50.53 -12.17 -5.19
CA GLY A 10 -49.83 -13.12 -6.05
C GLY A 10 -48.39 -13.33 -5.58
N GLN A 11 -48.12 -14.46 -4.93
CA GLN A 11 -46.77 -14.92 -4.67
C GLN A 11 -46.13 -15.35 -6.00
N LYS A 12 -45.03 -14.69 -6.39
CA LYS A 12 -44.24 -15.10 -7.56
C LYS A 12 -43.45 -16.37 -7.21
N PRO A 13 -43.46 -17.42 -8.05
CA PRO A 13 -42.63 -18.59 -7.80
C PRO A 13 -41.14 -18.20 -7.91
N ILE A 14 -40.40 -18.44 -6.84
CA ILE A 14 -38.94 -18.30 -6.82
C ILE A 14 -38.39 -19.51 -7.56
N VAL A 15 -38.12 -19.36 -8.86
CA VAL A 15 -37.41 -20.38 -9.62
C VAL A 15 -35.93 -20.28 -9.24
N PRO A 16 -35.29 -21.34 -8.70
CA PRO A 16 -33.87 -21.29 -8.39
C PRO A 16 -33.07 -21.15 -9.68
N PHE A 17 -32.35 -20.04 -9.80
CA PHE A 17 -31.48 -19.76 -10.94
C PHE A 17 -30.24 -20.65 -10.85
N SER A 18 -30.23 -21.75 -11.61
CA SER A 18 -29.06 -22.62 -11.78
C SER A 18 -28.12 -21.98 -12.81
N LEU A 19 -27.02 -21.40 -12.35
CA LEU A 19 -25.93 -20.99 -13.23
C LEU A 19 -25.28 -22.24 -13.84
N PRO A 20 -24.95 -22.25 -15.15
CA PRO A 20 -24.18 -23.34 -15.73
C PRO A 20 -22.84 -23.40 -15.01
N ALA A 21 -22.53 -24.55 -14.40
CA ALA A 21 -21.23 -24.79 -13.82
C ALA A 21 -20.19 -24.59 -14.92
N LEU A 22 -19.22 -23.69 -14.69
CA LEU A 22 -17.99 -23.71 -15.47
C LEU A 22 -17.32 -25.04 -15.15
N GLU A 23 -17.61 -26.07 -15.94
CA GLU A 23 -16.71 -27.20 -16.09
C GLU A 23 -15.42 -26.61 -16.67
N ASN A 24 -14.52 -26.21 -15.78
CA ASN A 24 -13.17 -25.86 -16.16
C ASN A 24 -12.57 -27.12 -16.77
N CYS A 25 -12.64 -27.25 -18.10
CA CYS A 25 -11.85 -28.21 -18.86
C CYS A 25 -10.43 -28.07 -18.34
N ARG A 26 -9.90 -29.08 -17.65
CA ARG A 26 -8.56 -29.05 -17.04
C ARG A 26 -7.58 -28.43 -18.04
N GLN A 27 -7.19 -27.17 -17.84
CA GLN A 27 -6.16 -26.55 -18.66
C GLN A 27 -4.86 -27.23 -18.29
N VAL A 28 -4.44 -28.17 -19.13
CA VAL A 28 -3.13 -28.82 -19.02
C VAL A 28 -2.10 -27.76 -19.40
N TYR A 29 -1.54 -27.09 -18.39
CA TYR A 29 -0.39 -26.21 -18.56
C TYR A 29 0.86 -27.08 -18.69
N THR A 30 1.27 -27.36 -19.93
CA THR A 30 2.59 -27.89 -20.22
C THR A 30 3.61 -26.74 -20.35
N PHE A 31 4.76 -26.90 -19.70
CA PHE A 31 5.88 -25.98 -19.88
C PHE A 31 6.38 -26.04 -21.33
N PRO A 32 6.78 -24.90 -21.93
CA PRO A 32 7.32 -24.89 -23.28
C PRO A 32 8.65 -25.66 -23.30
N THR A 33 8.63 -26.86 -23.86
CA THR A 33 9.85 -27.64 -24.10
C THR A 33 10.64 -27.04 -25.27
N LEU A 34 11.98 -27.06 -25.16
CA LEU A 34 12.91 -26.56 -26.20
C LEU A 34 12.71 -27.25 -27.55
N ASN A 35 12.22 -28.49 -27.53
CA ASN A 35 11.92 -29.26 -28.73
C ASN A 35 10.45 -29.03 -29.11
N ARG A 36 10.21 -28.27 -30.18
CA ARG A 36 8.90 -28.21 -30.83
C ARG A 36 8.70 -29.49 -31.62
N SER A 37 7.69 -30.29 -31.27
CA SER A 37 7.22 -31.35 -32.16
C SER A 37 6.78 -30.70 -33.49
N PRO A 38 7.20 -31.22 -34.65
CA PRO A 38 6.72 -30.71 -35.93
C PRO A 38 5.19 -30.83 -35.97
N VAL A 39 4.52 -29.75 -36.35
CA VAL A 39 3.08 -29.77 -36.63
C VAL A 39 2.90 -30.58 -37.92
N VAL A 40 2.69 -31.88 -37.77
CA VAL A 40 2.36 -32.76 -38.88
C VAL A 40 0.87 -32.60 -39.14
N ALA A 41 0.53 -32.02 -40.29
CA ALA A 41 -0.85 -32.01 -40.75
C ALA A 41 -1.32 -33.48 -40.88
N PRO A 42 -2.54 -33.82 -40.41
CA PRO A 42 -3.04 -35.18 -40.58
C PRO A 42 -3.00 -35.56 -42.07
N PRO A 43 -2.56 -36.78 -42.40
CA PRO A 43 -2.33 -37.19 -43.77
C PRO A 43 -3.66 -37.11 -44.56
N PRO A 44 -3.64 -36.60 -45.81
CA PRO A 44 -4.82 -36.54 -46.64
C PRO A 44 -5.09 -37.93 -47.24
N PHE A 45 -5.54 -38.87 -46.43
CA PHE A 45 -6.25 -40.05 -46.93
C PHE A 45 -7.74 -39.77 -46.74
N LEU A 46 -8.42 -39.29 -47.78
CA LEU A 46 -9.05 -40.11 -48.83
C LEU A 46 -10.23 -40.96 -48.30
N HIS A 47 -11.43 -40.59 -48.75
CA HIS A 47 -12.61 -41.46 -48.94
C HIS A 47 -13.50 -41.88 -47.76
N HIS A 48 -13.50 -41.18 -46.63
CA HIS A 48 -14.80 -41.03 -45.96
C HIS A 48 -15.53 -39.88 -46.63
N ILE A 49 -16.36 -40.24 -47.61
CA ILE A 49 -17.56 -39.46 -47.91
C ILE A 49 -18.29 -39.41 -46.58
N LEU A 50 -18.00 -38.39 -45.76
CA LEU A 50 -18.92 -37.96 -44.73
C LEU A 50 -20.16 -37.58 -45.51
N GLU A 51 -21.12 -38.49 -45.56
CA GLU A 51 -22.45 -38.20 -46.04
C GLU A 51 -22.86 -36.92 -45.31
N LYS A 52 -23.09 -35.87 -46.10
CA LYS A 52 -23.41 -34.56 -45.57
C LYS A 52 -24.77 -34.71 -44.89
N MET A 53 -24.74 -35.07 -43.61
CA MET A 53 -25.88 -34.99 -42.72
C MET A 53 -26.09 -33.51 -42.48
N ASP A 54 -26.66 -32.84 -43.49
CA ASP A 54 -27.22 -31.52 -43.28
C ASP A 54 -28.22 -31.69 -42.14
N PRO A 55 -28.04 -31.01 -41.00
CA PRO A 55 -29.00 -31.09 -39.92
C PRO A 55 -30.35 -30.72 -40.54
N ILE A 56 -31.31 -31.65 -40.46
CA ILE A 56 -32.69 -31.40 -40.84
C ILE A 56 -33.03 -30.06 -40.19
N PRO A 57 -33.44 -29.04 -40.96
CA PRO A 57 -33.76 -27.76 -40.37
C PRO A 57 -35.08 -27.97 -39.61
N GLU A 58 -34.99 -28.47 -38.38
CA GLU A 58 -35.90 -28.04 -37.33
C GLU A 58 -35.68 -26.54 -37.22
N LYS A 59 -36.40 -25.81 -38.07
CA LYS A 59 -36.64 -24.39 -37.90
C LYS A 59 -37.45 -24.29 -36.62
N ALA A 60 -36.79 -24.42 -35.47
CA ALA A 60 -37.30 -23.84 -34.25
C ALA A 60 -37.68 -22.41 -34.63
N PRO A 61 -38.94 -21.98 -34.43
CA PRO A 61 -39.32 -20.63 -34.77
C PRO A 61 -38.33 -19.71 -34.08
N VAL A 62 -37.54 -18.98 -34.87
CA VAL A 62 -36.66 -17.94 -34.37
C VAL A 62 -37.59 -16.81 -33.96
N GLU A 63 -38.25 -16.98 -32.82
CA GLU A 63 -38.95 -15.90 -32.18
C GLU A 63 -37.88 -14.90 -31.77
N ALA A 64 -38.04 -13.66 -32.23
CA ALA A 64 -37.21 -12.59 -31.71
C ALA A 64 -37.40 -12.62 -30.19
N PRO A 65 -36.31 -12.51 -29.40
CA PRO A 65 -36.44 -12.39 -27.96
C PRO A 65 -37.48 -11.28 -27.68
N PRO A 66 -38.39 -11.48 -26.72
CA PRO A 66 -39.43 -10.51 -26.45
C PRO A 66 -38.76 -9.14 -26.30
N THR A 67 -39.23 -8.16 -27.06
CA THR A 67 -38.80 -6.76 -26.94
C THR A 67 -39.15 -6.30 -25.53
N ALA A 68 -38.26 -6.59 -24.58
CA ALA A 68 -38.29 -5.96 -23.28
C ALA A 68 -38.07 -4.48 -23.54
N ASP A 69 -38.98 -3.64 -23.04
CA ASP A 69 -38.76 -2.20 -23.06
C ASP A 69 -37.37 -1.93 -22.51
N PRO A 70 -36.53 -1.12 -23.20
CA PRO A 70 -35.19 -0.86 -22.74
C PRO A 70 -35.27 -0.28 -21.33
N VAL A 71 -34.82 -1.06 -20.35
CA VAL A 71 -34.80 -0.63 -18.95
C VAL A 71 -34.05 0.70 -18.92
N ALA A 72 -34.72 1.77 -18.52
CA ALA A 72 -34.14 3.10 -18.47
C ALA A 72 -33.00 3.11 -17.45
N ILE A 73 -31.78 2.76 -17.89
CA ILE A 73 -30.60 2.83 -17.06
C ILE A 73 -30.44 4.30 -16.70
N GLN A 74 -30.59 4.62 -15.42
CA GLN A 74 -30.40 5.99 -14.91
C GLN A 74 -28.91 6.34 -15.00
N LEU A 75 -28.42 6.64 -16.20
CA LEU A 75 -27.04 7.01 -16.50
C LEU A 75 -26.73 8.47 -16.16
N ALA A 76 -27.74 9.26 -15.81
CA ALA A 76 -27.60 10.69 -15.52
C ALA A 76 -26.53 11.00 -14.46
N PRO A 77 -26.44 10.29 -13.31
CA PRO A 77 -25.38 10.53 -12.33
C PRO A 77 -23.98 10.23 -12.89
N ARG A 78 -23.84 9.15 -13.67
CA ARG A 78 -22.57 8.75 -14.32
C ARG A 78 -22.14 9.79 -15.36
N MET A 79 -23.07 10.34 -16.12
CA MET A 79 -22.81 11.40 -17.10
C MET A 79 -22.30 12.69 -16.46
N LEU A 80 -22.84 13.07 -15.30
CA LEU A 80 -22.32 14.22 -14.54
C LEU A 80 -20.88 14.00 -14.07
N ILE A 81 -20.55 12.79 -13.59
CA ILE A 81 -19.18 12.44 -13.19
C ILE A 81 -18.23 12.52 -14.40
N ILE A 82 -18.63 11.96 -15.55
CA ILE A 82 -17.84 12.00 -16.79
C ILE A 82 -17.60 13.45 -17.22
N ARG A 83 -18.63 14.31 -17.21
CA ARG A 83 -18.50 15.73 -17.56
C ARG A 83 -17.55 16.47 -16.62
N ARG A 84 -17.62 16.21 -15.30
CA ARG A 84 -16.69 16.78 -14.31
C ARG A 84 -15.25 16.33 -14.59
N LYS A 85 -15.02 15.02 -14.82
CA LYS A 85 -13.69 14.46 -15.14
C LYS A 85 -13.14 15.04 -16.46
N LYS A 86 -13.98 15.12 -17.49
CA LYS A 86 -13.66 15.76 -18.79
C LYS A 86 -13.20 17.19 -18.57
N MET A 87 -13.98 17.98 -17.84
CA MET A 87 -13.67 19.39 -17.59
C MET A 87 -12.39 19.56 -16.78
N LYS A 88 -12.16 18.72 -15.75
CA LYS A 88 -10.90 18.70 -14.99
C LYS A 88 -9.70 18.40 -15.90
N LYS A 89 -9.78 17.38 -16.78
CA LYS A 89 -8.72 17.05 -17.74
C LYS A 89 -8.47 18.19 -18.72
N HIS A 90 -9.53 18.78 -19.29
CA HIS A 90 -9.44 19.91 -20.21
C HIS A 90 -8.75 21.12 -19.58
N LYS A 91 -9.20 21.55 -18.39
CA LYS A 91 -8.61 22.67 -17.65
C LYS A 91 -7.15 22.38 -17.24
N ARG A 92 -6.83 21.14 -16.84
CA ARG A 92 -5.44 20.73 -16.54
C ARG A 92 -4.54 20.85 -17.77
N ARG A 93 -4.98 20.35 -18.93
CA ARG A 93 -4.20 20.43 -20.18
C ARG A 93 -4.03 21.88 -20.65
N LYS A 94 -5.08 22.70 -20.56
CA LYS A 94 -5.00 24.14 -20.86
C LYS A 94 -3.98 24.86 -19.95
N ARG A 95 -3.98 24.56 -18.65
CA ARG A 95 -2.99 25.08 -17.69
C ARG A 95 -1.57 24.62 -18.05
N TYR A 96 -1.39 23.33 -18.33
CA TYR A 96 -0.09 22.78 -18.70
C TYR A 96 0.48 23.43 -19.96
N ASN A 97 -0.32 23.60 -21.01
CA ASN A 97 0.10 24.25 -22.24
C ASN A 97 0.45 25.73 -22.00
N ARG A 98 -0.36 26.45 -21.22
CA ARG A 98 -0.09 27.86 -20.88
C ARG A 98 1.21 28.04 -20.10
N ASP A 99 1.45 27.18 -19.12
CA ASP A 99 2.61 27.25 -18.22
C ASP A 99 3.73 26.26 -18.60
N PHE A 100 3.78 25.83 -19.87
CA PHE A 100 4.66 24.75 -20.34
C PHE A 100 6.14 24.98 -19.97
N PHE A 101 6.67 26.17 -20.25
CA PHE A 101 8.07 26.51 -19.97
C PHE A 101 8.38 26.54 -18.48
N LYS A 102 7.43 26.94 -17.62
CA LYS A 102 7.60 26.90 -16.16
C LYS A 102 7.72 25.45 -15.68
N TYR A 103 6.87 24.56 -16.21
CA TYR A 103 6.96 23.12 -15.90
C TYR A 103 8.28 22.52 -16.38
N GLN A 104 8.74 22.87 -17.57
CA GLN A 104 10.04 22.40 -18.10
C GLN A 104 11.20 22.86 -17.23
N LYS A 105 11.23 24.14 -16.84
CA LYS A 105 12.24 24.69 -15.92
C LYS A 105 12.27 23.92 -14.60
N HIS A 106 11.11 23.78 -13.95
CA HIS A 106 11.00 23.04 -12.69
C HIS A 106 11.35 21.55 -12.86
N HIS A 107 10.99 20.92 -13.98
CA HIS A 107 11.36 19.52 -14.25
C HIS A 107 12.87 19.36 -14.38
N LYS A 108 13.54 20.26 -15.11
CA LYS A 108 15.00 20.29 -15.24
C LYS A 108 15.67 20.50 -13.88
N GLU A 109 15.20 21.47 -13.09
CA GLU A 109 15.71 21.71 -11.74
C GLU A 109 15.54 20.49 -10.82
N LYS A 110 14.38 19.81 -10.88
CA LYS A 110 14.14 18.58 -10.13
C LYS A 110 15.12 17.47 -10.52
N LYS A 111 15.40 17.30 -11.81
CA LYS A 111 16.37 16.32 -12.32
C LYS A 111 17.79 16.64 -11.86
N LEU A 112 18.22 17.89 -12.02
CA LEU A 112 19.53 18.35 -11.55
C LEU A 112 19.69 18.19 -10.03
N ARG A 113 18.64 18.44 -9.25
CA ARG A 113 18.67 18.22 -7.79
C ARG A 113 18.90 16.74 -7.46
N ALA A 114 18.14 15.84 -8.10
CA ALA A 114 18.29 14.40 -7.91
C ALA A 114 19.70 13.90 -8.31
N GLU A 115 20.26 14.42 -9.41
CA GLU A 115 21.62 14.10 -9.84
C GLU A 115 22.67 14.57 -8.83
N ARG A 116 22.53 15.80 -8.31
CA ARG A 116 23.42 16.32 -7.26
C ARG A 116 23.36 15.50 -5.98
N GLU A 117 22.16 15.13 -5.55
CA GLU A 117 21.96 14.28 -4.37
C GLU A 117 22.60 12.90 -4.56
N PHE A 118 22.44 12.32 -5.75
CA PHE A 118 23.09 11.05 -6.11
C PHE A 118 24.63 11.16 -6.06
N ILE A 119 25.20 12.20 -6.69
CA ILE A 119 26.65 12.43 -6.67
C ILE A 119 27.15 12.65 -5.25
N LYS A 120 26.43 13.43 -4.44
CA LYS A 120 26.76 13.67 -3.03
C LYS A 120 26.81 12.37 -2.25
N ARG A 121 25.80 11.50 -2.42
CA ARG A 121 25.75 10.19 -1.76
C ARG A 121 26.90 9.28 -2.19
N MET A 122 27.21 9.25 -3.48
CA MET A 122 28.33 8.46 -4.01
C MET A 122 29.68 8.92 -3.42
N LYS A 123 29.91 10.24 -3.39
CA LYS A 123 31.12 10.83 -2.79
C LYS A 123 31.22 10.52 -1.30
N ALA A 124 30.09 10.53 -0.58
CA ALA A 124 30.07 10.17 0.84
C ALA A 124 30.50 8.71 1.06
N HIS A 125 30.00 7.77 0.24
CA HIS A 125 30.44 6.37 0.31
C HIS A 125 31.92 6.19 -0.02
N LEU A 126 32.45 6.89 -1.02
CA LEU A 126 33.88 6.84 -1.32
C LEU A 126 34.71 7.42 -0.18
N ALA A 127 34.31 8.55 0.41
CA ALA A 127 35.00 9.13 1.55
C ALA A 127 34.96 8.22 2.79
N GLU A 128 33.83 7.54 3.04
CA GLU A 128 33.70 6.53 4.08
C GLU A 128 34.69 5.37 3.86
N LEU A 129 34.80 4.86 2.62
CA LEU A 129 35.76 3.81 2.28
C LEU A 129 37.22 4.27 2.37
N GLU A 130 37.54 5.49 1.95
CA GLU A 130 38.89 6.07 2.02
C GLU A 130 39.32 6.34 3.48
N SER A 131 38.38 6.77 4.33
CA SER A 131 38.65 7.02 5.75
C SER A 131 38.61 5.76 6.61
N PHE A 132 38.12 4.64 6.07
CA PHE A 132 38.01 3.37 6.78
C PHE A 132 39.39 2.79 7.09
N LYS A 133 39.73 2.75 8.38
CA LYS A 133 40.96 2.11 8.89
C LYS A 133 40.61 0.73 9.43
N PRO A 134 41.05 -0.36 8.77
CA PRO A 134 40.61 -1.71 9.12
C PRO A 134 41.11 -2.15 10.50
N GLU A 135 42.33 -1.77 10.88
CA GLU A 135 42.91 -2.12 12.18
C GLU A 135 42.11 -1.54 13.33
N GLN A 136 41.77 -0.24 13.25
CA GLN A 136 40.95 0.44 14.26
C GLN A 136 39.56 -0.20 14.38
N TYR A 137 38.94 -0.56 13.26
CA TYR A 137 37.64 -1.25 13.27
C TYR A 137 37.72 -2.62 13.97
N VAL A 138 38.78 -3.40 13.72
CA VAL A 138 38.99 -4.69 14.39
C VAL A 138 39.25 -4.49 15.88
N GLU A 139 40.06 -3.51 16.26
CA GLU A 139 40.31 -3.18 17.67
C GLU A 139 39.03 -2.75 18.40
N GLU A 140 38.23 -1.87 17.80
CA GLU A 140 36.95 -1.43 18.35
C GLU A 140 35.95 -2.57 18.50
N THR A 141 35.86 -3.47 17.51
CA THR A 141 34.98 -4.65 17.58
C THR A 141 35.42 -5.65 18.65
N ILE A 142 36.72 -5.91 18.76
CA ILE A 142 37.27 -6.74 19.84
C ILE A 142 37.05 -6.09 21.20
N ALA A 143 37.27 -4.78 21.33
CA ALA A 143 37.04 -4.04 22.56
C ALA A 143 35.56 -4.04 22.96
N ALA A 144 34.65 -3.85 22.02
CA ALA A 144 33.21 -3.95 22.24
C ALA A 144 32.80 -5.36 22.67
N ALA A 145 33.38 -6.41 22.08
CA ALA A 145 33.12 -7.80 22.45
C ALA A 145 33.69 -8.16 23.83
N LYS A 146 34.88 -7.63 24.18
CA LYS A 146 35.53 -7.81 25.49
C LYS A 146 34.96 -6.93 26.58
N LYS A 147 34.13 -5.93 26.23
CA LYS A 147 33.50 -5.04 27.19
C LYS A 147 32.52 -5.85 28.03
N GLU A 148 32.99 -6.34 29.17
CA GLU A 148 32.13 -6.91 30.20
C GLU A 148 31.20 -5.79 30.68
N TRP A 149 29.90 -5.97 30.43
CA TRP A 149 28.88 -5.01 30.84
C TRP A 149 28.65 -5.13 32.34
N SER A 150 29.54 -4.47 33.10
CA SER A 150 29.46 -4.16 34.53
C SER A 150 28.53 -5.07 35.34
N ASP A 151 29.14 -5.96 36.13
CA ASP A 151 28.53 -6.72 37.22
C ASP A 151 28.16 -5.78 38.40
N ASP A 152 27.69 -4.57 38.11
CA ASP A 152 27.30 -3.58 39.10
C ASP A 152 25.98 -4.04 39.72
N LEU A 153 26.06 -4.55 40.94
CA LEU A 153 24.88 -4.77 41.76
C LEU A 153 24.19 -3.43 42.00
N ALA A 154 22.86 -3.42 41.89
CA ALA A 154 22.06 -2.31 42.37
C ALA A 154 22.42 -2.01 43.85
N PRO A 155 22.20 -0.79 44.36
CA PRO A 155 22.31 -0.50 45.80
C PRO A 155 21.48 -1.44 46.70
N THR A 156 20.51 -2.16 46.10
CA THR A 156 19.66 -3.18 46.73
C THR A 156 20.24 -4.60 46.71
N GLY A 157 21.46 -4.79 46.19
CA GLY A 157 22.15 -6.09 46.11
C GLY A 157 21.66 -7.02 45.00
N ARG A 158 20.73 -6.57 44.14
CA ARG A 158 20.24 -7.36 43.00
C ARG A 158 21.13 -7.16 41.77
N LYS A 159 21.37 -8.22 41.01
CA LYS A 159 22.04 -8.13 39.69
C LYS A 159 21.23 -7.19 38.79
N LEU A 160 21.87 -6.13 38.33
CA LEU A 160 21.24 -5.16 37.45
C LEU A 160 21.37 -5.66 36.01
N TYR A 161 20.42 -6.49 35.58
CA TYR A 161 20.44 -6.98 34.20
C TYR A 161 20.36 -5.80 33.22
N PRO A 162 21.12 -5.84 32.11
CA PRO A 162 21.04 -4.81 31.08
C PRO A 162 19.61 -4.75 30.51
N HIS A 163 18.89 -3.67 30.83
CA HIS A 163 17.63 -3.34 30.17
C HIS A 163 17.92 -2.86 28.74
N TRP A 164 17.06 -3.18 27.77
CA TRP A 164 17.27 -2.84 26.34
C TRP A 164 17.47 -1.35 26.06
N SER A 165 16.86 -0.43 26.82
CA SER A 165 17.15 1.02 26.73
C SER A 165 18.48 1.47 27.34
N ARG A 166 19.20 0.58 28.01
CA ARG A 166 20.60 0.78 28.44
C ARG A 166 21.59 0.18 27.43
N LEU A 167 21.14 -0.78 26.62
CA LEU A 167 21.93 -1.47 25.59
C LEU A 167 22.06 -0.68 24.29
N MET A 168 21.01 0.04 23.89
CA MET A 168 21.01 0.91 22.71
C MET A 168 20.33 2.23 23.07
N SER A 169 20.81 3.33 22.50
CA SER A 169 20.04 4.57 22.57
C SER A 169 18.74 4.40 21.76
N LEU A 170 17.69 5.17 22.11
CA LEU A 170 16.47 5.19 21.29
C LEU A 170 16.79 5.61 19.85
N GLU A 171 17.79 6.46 19.64
CA GLU A 171 18.22 6.84 18.30
C GLU A 171 18.81 5.65 17.53
N GLU A 172 19.65 4.83 18.17
CA GLU A 172 20.21 3.63 17.55
C GLU A 172 19.12 2.60 17.25
N LEU A 173 18.12 2.44 18.14
CA LEU A 173 17.00 1.53 17.94
C LEU A 173 16.11 1.92 16.76
N TYR A 174 15.90 3.22 16.58
CA TYR A 174 15.10 3.76 15.48
C TYR A 174 15.93 4.17 14.25
N GLY A 175 17.25 3.95 14.26
CA GLY A 175 18.16 4.33 13.18
C GLY A 175 18.17 5.82 12.87
N LEU A 176 17.93 6.67 13.88
CA LEU A 176 17.92 8.12 13.72
C LEU A 176 19.36 8.64 13.57
N PRO A 177 19.60 9.61 12.67
CA PRO A 177 20.91 10.25 12.57
C PRO A 177 21.25 10.95 13.90
N LYS A 178 22.53 10.97 14.29
CA LYS A 178 23.02 11.59 15.55
C LYS A 178 22.63 13.07 15.73
N SER A 179 22.15 13.74 14.68
CA SER A 179 21.65 15.12 14.71
C SER A 179 20.24 15.26 15.28
N ASP A 180 19.41 14.22 15.17
CA ASP A 180 18.00 14.23 15.58
C ASP A 180 17.88 13.61 16.98
N TYR A 181 18.44 14.32 17.96
CA TYR A 181 18.40 13.90 19.37
C TYR A 181 16.98 14.01 19.92
N ILE A 182 16.47 12.92 20.49
CA ILE A 182 15.20 12.95 21.23
C ILE A 182 15.50 13.52 22.62
N ASP A 183 15.18 14.78 22.83
CA ASP A 183 15.34 15.42 24.13
C ASP A 183 14.41 14.79 25.17
N LYS A 184 14.98 13.93 26.01
CA LYS A 184 14.28 13.25 27.11
C LYS A 184 13.77 14.22 28.18
N LYS A 185 14.27 15.46 28.17
CA LYS A 185 13.84 16.55 29.06
C LYS A 185 12.79 17.46 28.43
N ALA A 186 12.43 17.27 27.16
CA ALA A 186 11.37 18.05 26.53
C ALA A 186 10.04 17.86 27.26
N GLY A 187 9.49 18.95 27.79
CA GLY A 187 8.24 18.96 28.55
C GLY A 187 8.38 18.62 30.04
N LEU A 188 9.59 18.31 30.54
CA LEU A 188 9.88 18.34 31.96
C LEU A 188 10.15 19.79 32.38
N ALA A 189 9.69 20.14 33.59
CA ALA A 189 9.88 21.48 34.15
C ALA A 189 11.38 21.83 34.21
N GLY A 190 11.74 22.95 33.58
CA GLY A 190 13.09 23.53 33.66
C GLY A 190 13.37 24.09 35.06
N GLU A 191 14.56 24.67 35.23
CA GLU A 191 14.97 25.27 36.51
C GLU A 191 14.09 26.48 36.89
N GLU A 192 13.68 27.28 35.90
CA GLU A 192 12.73 28.39 36.06
C GLU A 192 11.30 27.91 36.41
N ASP A 193 10.85 26.80 35.79
CA ASP A 193 9.56 26.20 36.09
C ASP A 193 9.55 25.54 37.48
N ALA A 194 10.69 25.02 37.94
CA ALA A 194 10.82 24.40 39.26
C ALA A 194 10.57 25.40 40.40
N GLU A 195 11.05 26.65 40.25
CA GLU A 195 10.76 27.73 41.19
C GLU A 195 9.26 28.08 41.21
N LYS A 196 8.65 28.17 40.03
CA LYS A 196 7.21 28.43 39.89
C LYS A 196 6.36 27.30 40.49
N ILE A 197 6.75 26.04 40.29
CA ILE A 197 6.11 24.88 40.91
C ILE A 197 6.27 24.92 42.43
N LYS A 198 7.43 25.34 42.95
CA LYS A 198 7.66 25.50 44.38
C LYS A 198 6.76 26.59 44.98
N GLN A 199 6.61 27.73 44.29
CA GLN A 199 5.69 28.79 44.68
C GLN A 199 4.24 28.32 44.67
N LEU A 200 3.79 27.65 43.60
CA LEU A 200 2.43 27.09 43.51
C LEU A 200 2.16 26.04 44.59
N LYS A 201 3.17 25.23 44.96
CA LYS A 201 3.07 24.31 46.10
C LYS A 201 2.90 25.04 47.43
N MET A 202 3.69 26.09 47.68
CA MET A 202 3.53 26.92 48.88
C MET A 202 2.16 27.61 48.93
N GLU A 203 1.70 28.17 47.81
CA GLU A 203 0.36 28.77 47.71
C GLU A 203 -0.75 27.74 47.97
N TYR A 204 -0.62 26.53 47.41
CA TYR A 204 -1.56 25.44 47.64
C TYR A 204 -1.57 25.01 49.11
N ASP A 205 -0.40 24.82 49.72
CA ASP A 205 -0.29 24.43 51.12
C ASP A 205 -0.86 25.52 52.06
N ASN A 206 -0.58 26.80 51.79
CA ASN A 206 -1.15 27.93 52.55
C ASN A 206 -2.68 28.01 52.39
N LYS A 207 -3.20 27.72 51.19
CA LYS A 207 -4.63 27.81 50.89
C LYS A 207 -5.44 26.65 51.46
N TYR A 208 -4.88 25.44 51.53
CA TYR A 208 -5.63 24.23 51.86
C TYR A 208 -5.14 23.46 53.09
N ARG A 209 -3.85 23.59 53.47
CA ARG A 209 -3.29 22.93 54.67
C ARG A 209 -3.09 23.88 55.85
N GLY A 210 -3.16 25.20 55.65
CA GLY A 210 -3.25 26.18 56.73
C GLY A 210 -2.11 26.08 57.74
N ILE A 211 -0.87 26.25 57.27
CA ILE A 211 0.26 26.69 58.10
C ILE A 211 0.36 28.21 57.97
#